data_AF-A0A9D9T898-F1
#
_entry.id   AF-A0A9D9T898-F1
#
_cell.length_a   1.000
_cell.length_b   1.000
_cell.length_c   1.000
_cell.angle_alpha   90.00
_cell.angle_beta   90.00
_cell.angle_gamma   90.00
#
_symmetry.space_group_name_H-M   'P 1'
#
loop_
_entity.id
_entity.type
_entity.pdbx_description
1 polymer ?
#
loop_
_entity_poly.entity_id
_entity_poly.type
_entity_poly.pdbx_seq_one_letter_code
_entity_poly.pdbx_strand_id
1 'polypeptide(L)' 'MKHYRGFFMTMENIRHIMAAFMILSASALGIAIATTEILSDRLVGSKRILFIFLMFGYAAYRTFRLYYAIKHKK' A
#
# COMPACT_ATOMS: atom_id res chain seq x y z
N MET A 1 34.80 8.79 -1.40
CA MET A 1 33.40 9.26 -1.51
C MET A 1 32.52 8.51 -2.55
N LYS A 2 32.97 7.41 -3.19
CA LYS A 2 32.11 6.59 -4.07
C LYS A 2 31.28 5.52 -3.33
N HIS A 3 31.72 5.06 -2.17
CA HIS A 3 31.08 3.95 -1.45
C HIS A 3 29.69 4.28 -0.88
N TYR A 4 29.44 5.54 -0.51
CA TYR A 4 28.13 5.96 0.03
C TYR A 4 27.02 6.01 -1.03
N ARG A 5 27.35 6.15 -2.33
CA ARG A 5 26.35 6.22 -3.40
C ARG A 5 25.68 4.87 -3.68
N GLY A 6 26.42 3.76 -3.57
CA GLY A 6 25.86 2.41 -3.73
C GLY A 6 24.88 2.06 -2.61
N PHE A 7 25.26 2.37 -1.36
CA PHE A 7 24.41 2.12 -0.19
C PHE A 7 23.13 2.98 -0.18
N PHE A 8 23.21 4.24 -0.62
CA PHE A 8 22.03 5.08 -0.76
C PHE A 8 21.06 4.52 -1.80
N MET A 9 21.58 4.07 -2.95
CA MET A 9 20.77 3.51 -4.05
C MET A 9 20.02 2.24 -3.62
N THR A 10 20.63 1.38 -2.80
CA THR A 10 19.96 0.21 -2.21
C THR A 10 18.87 0.59 -1.21
N MET A 11 19.08 1.62 -0.37
CA MET A 11 18.08 2.08 0.59
C MET A 11 16.83 2.63 -0.09
N GLU A 12 16.99 3.32 -1.22
CA GLU A 12 15.85 3.81 -1.98
C GLU A 12 15.06 2.68 -2.65
N ASN A 13 15.75 1.70 -3.22
CA ASN A 13 15.09 0.51 -3.79
C ASN A 13 14.33 -0.28 -2.73
N ILE A 14 14.90 -0.44 -1.53
CA ILE A 14 14.21 -1.08 -0.40
C ILE A 14 12.93 -0.33 -0.04
N ARG A 15 12.95 1.01 0.00
CA ARG A 15 11.73 1.81 0.25
C ARG A 15 10.66 1.58 -0.82
N HIS A 16 11.04 1.50 -2.08
CA HIS A 16 10.09 1.26 -3.18
C HIS A 16 9.49 -0.15 -3.12
N ILE A 17 10.30 -1.17 -2.81
CA ILE A 17 9.87 -2.56 -2.64
C ILE A 17 8.93 -2.69 -1.43
N MET A 18 9.28 -2.08 -0.30
CA MET A 18 8.42 -2.05 0.90
C MET A 18 7.09 -1.36 0.62
N ALA A 19 7.09 -0.26 -0.13
CA ALA A 19 5.87 0.43 -0.53
C ALA A 19 5.00 -0.41 -1.46
N ALA A 20 5.59 -1.09 -2.44
CA ALA A 20 4.89 -2.00 -3.34
C ALA A 20 4.27 -3.19 -2.57
N PHE A 21 5.02 -3.77 -1.63
CA PHE A 21 4.52 -4.84 -0.76
C PHE A 21 3.35 -4.39 0.12
N MET A 22 3.41 -3.18 0.67
CA MET A 22 2.30 -2.57 1.43
C MET A 22 1.04 -2.37 0.58
N ILE A 23 1.19 -2.00 -0.69
CA ILE A 23 0.06 -1.84 -1.61
C ILE A 23 -0.55 -3.21 -1.91
N LEU A 24 0.27 -4.20 -2.28
CA LEU A 24 -0.20 -5.56 -2.59
C LEU A 24 -0.93 -6.20 -1.40
N SER A 25 -0.36 -6.10 -0.20
CA SER A 25 -0.99 -6.63 1.01
C SER A 25 -2.28 -5.90 1.35
N ALA A 26 -2.33 -4.56 1.26
CA ALA A 26 -3.57 -3.81 1.51
C ALA A 26 -4.67 -4.14 0.49
N SER A 27 -4.33 -4.32 -0.78
CA SER A 27 -5.27 -4.74 -1.83
C SER A 27 -5.77 -6.17 -1.59
N ALA A 28 -4.88 -7.11 -1.30
CA ALA A 28 -5.26 -8.49 -1.00
C ALA A 28 -6.17 -8.59 0.24
N LEU A 29 -5.85 -7.83 1.30
CA LEU A 29 -6.67 -7.78 2.51
C LEU A 29 -8.04 -7.13 2.24
N GLY A 30 -8.09 -6.07 1.45
CA GLY A 30 -9.32 -5.41 1.03
C GLY A 30 -10.23 -6.34 0.22
N ILE A 31 -9.66 -7.11 -0.72
CA ILE A 31 -10.39 -8.13 -1.48
C ILE A 31 -10.87 -9.25 -0.54
N ALA A 32 -10.01 -9.75 0.35
CA ALA A 32 -10.36 -10.79 1.30
C ALA A 32 -11.54 -10.37 2.20
N ILE A 33 -11.55 -9.14 2.73
CA ILE A 33 -12.67 -8.61 3.54
C ILE A 33 -13.93 -8.37 2.70
N ALA A 34 -13.77 -8.07 1.41
CA ALA A 34 -14.90 -7.96 0.49
C ALA A 34 -15.55 -9.32 0.23
N THR A 35 -14.76 -10.39 0.03
CA THR A 35 -15.25 -11.72 -0.37
C THR A 35 -15.52 -12.68 0.78
N THR A 36 -14.99 -12.43 1.97
CA THR A 36 -15.16 -13.33 3.13
C THR A 36 -15.97 -12.67 4.24
N GLU A 37 -16.74 -13.48 4.96
CA GLU A 37 -17.50 -13.07 6.15
C GLU A 37 -16.65 -13.01 7.42
N ILE A 38 -15.32 -13.14 7.32
CA ILE A 38 -14.37 -13.21 8.45
C ILE A 38 -14.56 -12.05 9.44
N LEU A 39 -14.92 -10.87 8.95
CA LEU A 39 -15.12 -9.67 9.76
C LEU A 39 -16.60 -9.29 9.95
N SER A 40 -17.53 -10.11 9.48
CA SER A 40 -18.97 -9.82 9.50
C SER A 40 -19.49 -9.59 10.93
N ASP A 41 -19.00 -10.35 11.91
CA ASP A 41 -19.39 -10.22 13.33
C ASP A 41 -18.94 -8.91 13.99
N ARG A 42 -17.87 -8.27 13.49
CA ARG A 42 -17.35 -7.00 14.05
C ARG A 42 -17.69 -5.78 13.19
N LEU A 43 -17.82 -5.97 11.88
CA LEU A 43 -18.16 -4.93 10.92
C LEU A 43 -19.43 -5.32 10.17
N VAL A 44 -20.58 -5.03 10.78
CA VAL A 44 -21.89 -5.29 10.20
C VAL A 44 -22.27 -4.20 9.21
N GLY A 45 -22.73 -4.59 8.01
CA GLY A 45 -23.41 -3.72 7.03
C GLY A 45 -22.56 -2.54 6.53
N SER A 46 -23.08 -1.32 6.68
CA SER A 46 -22.52 -0.08 6.10
C SER A 46 -21.10 0.25 6.58
N LYS A 47 -20.73 -0.20 7.79
CA LYS A 47 -19.38 0.01 8.35
C LYS A 47 -18.32 -0.81 7.60
N ARG A 48 -18.68 -1.99 7.10
CA ARG A 48 -17.81 -2.84 6.27
C ARG A 48 -17.52 -2.20 4.93
N ILE A 49 -18.54 -1.65 4.27
CA ILE A 49 -18.40 -0.96 2.99
C ILE A 49 -17.49 0.27 3.14
N LEU A 50 -17.72 1.10 4.17
CA LEU A 50 -16.83 2.24 4.46
C LEU A 50 -15.38 1.82 4.71
N PHE A 51 -15.17 0.73 5.46
CA PHE A 51 -13.82 0.20 5.72
C PHE A 51 -13.13 -0.28 4.45
N ILE A 52 -13.86 -0.97 3.56
CA ILE A 52 -13.34 -1.42 2.26
C ILE A 52 -12.98 -0.20 1.41
N PHE A 53 -13.86 0.79 1.30
CA PHE A 53 -13.58 2.03 0.56
C PHE A 53 -12.36 2.78 1.12
N LEU A 54 -12.19 2.84 2.44
CA LEU A 54 -11.02 3.42 3.09
C LEU A 54 -9.74 2.64 2.78
N MET A 55 -9.77 1.31 2.82
CA MET A 55 -8.60 0.48 2.47
C MET A 55 -8.19 0.66 1.02
N PHE A 56 -9.13 0.61 0.08
CA PHE A 56 -8.85 0.81 -1.34
C PHE A 56 -8.43 2.26 -1.63
N GLY A 57 -9.07 3.24 -1.01
CA GLY A 57 -8.69 4.65 -1.14
C GLY A 57 -7.28 4.92 -0.62
N TYR A 58 -6.91 4.31 0.51
CA TYR A 58 -5.56 4.40 1.05
C TYR A 58 -4.52 3.72 0.14
N ALA A 59 -4.85 2.54 -0.40
CA ALA A 59 -3.99 1.84 -1.34
C ALA A 59 -3.77 2.66 -2.63
N ALA A 60 -4.82 3.28 -3.16
CA ALA A 60 -4.75 4.16 -4.33
C ALA A 60 -3.91 5.41 -4.06
N TYR A 61 -4.15 6.10 -2.94
CA TYR A 61 -3.35 7.27 -2.53
C TYR A 61 -1.88 6.90 -2.37
N ARG A 62 -1.57 5.76 -1.75
CA ARG A 62 -0.20 5.32 -1.54
C ARG A 62 0.49 4.90 -2.84
N THR A 63 -0.25 4.30 -3.77
CA THR A 63 0.21 4.01 -5.14
C THR A 63 0.56 5.30 -5.89
N PHE A 64 -0.32 6.30 -5.82
CA PHE A 64 -0.08 7.61 -6.43
C PHE A 64 1.15 8.30 -5.85
N ARG A 65 1.29 8.31 -4.51
CA ARG A 65 2.48 8.87 -3.84
C ARG A 65 3.76 8.14 -4.24
N LEU A 66 3.72 6.81 -4.34
CA LEU A 66 4.86 6.01 -4.80
C LEU A 66 5.21 6.33 -6.26
N TYR A 67 4.21 6.45 -7.13
CA TYR A 67 4.40 6.85 -8.53
C TYR A 67 5.05 8.23 -8.64
N TYR A 68 4.59 9.22 -7.86
CA TYR A 68 5.22 10.53 -7.79
C TYR A 68 6.65 10.46 -7.26
N ALA A 69 6.92 9.68 -6.21
CA ALA A 69 8.27 9.51 -5.66
C ALA A 69 9.25 8.85 -6.66
N ILE A 70 8.75 8.01 -7.56
CA ILE A 70 9.54 7.40 -8.64
C ILE A 70 9.73 8.40 -9.79
N LYS A 71 8.68 9.11 -10.19
CA LYS A 71 8.67 10.00 -11.37
C LYS A 71 9.33 11.37 -11.12
N HIS A 72 9.25 11.90 -9.90
CA HIS A 72 9.87 13.18 -9.50
C HIS A 72 11.26 13.02 -8.86
N LYS A 73 11.87 11.83 -8.95
CA LYS A 73 13.33 11.69 -8.79
C LYS A 73 14.02 12.33 -10.00
N LYS A 74 14.11 13.66 -9.98
CA LYS A 74 14.97 14.46 -10.85
C LYS A 74 16.05 15.12 -10.00
#